data_AF-A0A8T6DVX3-F1
#
_entry.id   AF-A0A8T6DVX3-F1
#
_cell.length_a   1.000
_cell.length_b   1.000
_cell.length_c   1.000
_cell.angle_alpha   90.00
_cell.angle_beta   90.00
_cell.angle_gamma   90.00
#
_symmetry.space_group_name_H-M   'P 1'
#
loop_
_entity.id
_entity.type
_entity.pdbx_description
1 polymer ?
#
loop_
_entity_poly.entity_id
_entity_poly.type
_entity_poly.pdbx_seq_one_letter_code
_entity_poly.pdbx_strand_id
1 'polypeptide(L)'
;MVEQFRVIDSDTHVDETDDTWDFILPEDEAYKPTTQYPSNPDPNRPPVRYWLVNGNRKHRRIRDDGKSGTPLEARELLDVQTRLRHMDELGTQTQVIYPSLFLV
;
A
#
# COMPACT_ATOMS: atom_id res chain seq x y z
N MET A 1 -24.24 -26.55 -13.50
CA MET A 1 -23.74 -25.36 -12.79
C MET A 1 -22.32 -25.68 -12.40
N VAL A 2 -21.34 -24.97 -12.95
CA VAL A 2 -19.94 -25.19 -12.56
C VAL A 2 -19.79 -24.56 -11.18
N GLU A 3 -19.36 -25.34 -10.21
CA GLU A 3 -19.00 -24.84 -8.90
C GLU A 3 -17.82 -23.88 -9.09
N GLN A 4 -18.08 -22.58 -8.98
CA GLN A 4 -17.03 -21.58 -9.06
C GLN A 4 -16.26 -21.65 -7.76
N PHE A 5 -15.05 -22.21 -7.82
CA PHE A 5 -14.16 -22.29 -6.66
C PHE A 5 -13.98 -20.90 -6.07
N ARG A 6 -14.39 -20.78 -4.81
CA ARG A 6 -14.28 -19.56 -4.02
C ARG A 6 -12.84 -19.42 -3.55
N VAL A 7 -11.99 -18.80 -4.37
CA VAL A 7 -10.60 -18.54 -3.99
C VAL A 7 -10.57 -17.55 -2.85
N ILE A 8 -9.96 -17.96 -1.74
CA ILE A 8 -9.61 -17.09 -0.62
C ILE A 8 -8.12 -16.82 -0.72
N ASP A 9 -7.76 -15.58 -0.99
CA ASP A 9 -6.38 -15.13 -0.90
C ASP A 9 -6.09 -14.75 0.55
N SER A 10 -5.31 -15.60 1.24
CA SER A 10 -5.02 -15.42 2.65
C SER A 10 -3.91 -14.41 2.92
N ASP A 11 -3.29 -13.85 1.89
CA ASP A 11 -2.14 -12.95 2.04
C ASP A 11 -2.13 -11.85 0.99
N THR A 12 -2.84 -10.77 1.29
CA THR A 12 -2.82 -9.55 0.48
C THR A 12 -2.47 -8.35 1.32
N HIS A 13 -2.06 -7.28 0.66
CA HIS A 13 -1.65 -6.05 1.34
C HIS A 13 -2.28 -4.82 0.73
N VAL A 14 -2.29 -3.76 1.53
CA VAL A 14 -2.49 -2.39 1.08
C VAL A 14 -1.23 -1.57 1.35
N ASP A 15 -0.91 -0.65 0.45
CA ASP A 15 0.14 0.34 0.65
C ASP A 15 -0.49 1.51 1.45
N GLU A 16 0.07 1.83 2.62
CA GLU A 16 -0.44 2.93 3.44
C GLU A 16 -0.22 4.30 2.76
N THR A 17 -1.06 5.26 3.12
CA THR A 17 -1.02 6.64 2.61
C THR A 17 -0.71 7.62 3.72
N ASP A 18 -0.43 8.88 3.38
CA ASP A 18 -0.26 9.93 4.39
C ASP A 18 -1.58 10.10 5.20
N ASP A 19 -2.74 10.04 4.54
CA ASP A 19 -4.08 10.05 5.15
C ASP A 19 -4.31 8.91 6.16
N THR A 20 -3.68 7.75 5.97
CA THR A 20 -3.75 6.63 6.94
C THR A 20 -3.31 7.08 8.33
N TRP A 21 -2.32 7.98 8.38
CA TRP A 21 -1.70 8.43 9.62
C TRP A 21 -2.34 9.71 10.19
N ASP A 22 -3.31 10.31 9.50
CA ASP A 22 -4.06 11.47 10.02
C ASP A 22 -5.01 11.12 11.17
N PHE A 23 -5.25 9.82 11.38
CA PHE A 23 -6.05 9.30 12.49
C PHE A 23 -5.23 8.94 13.73
N ILE A 24 -3.93 9.26 13.76
CA ILE A 24 -3.10 9.05 14.94
C ILE A 24 -3.61 9.89 16.13
N LEU A 25 -3.47 9.36 17.34
CA LEU A 25 -3.91 10.08 18.53
C LEU A 25 -2.97 11.26 18.82
N PRO A 26 -3.48 12.37 19.39
CA PRO A 26 -2.66 13.55 19.67
C PRO A 26 -1.42 13.27 20.52
N GLU A 27 -1.51 12.36 21.49
CA GLU A 27 -0.39 11.94 22.33
C GLU A 27 0.70 11.18 21.57
N ASP A 28 0.36 10.59 20.42
CA ASP A 28 1.25 9.76 19.60
C ASP A 28 1.77 10.51 18.35
N GLU A 29 1.43 11.79 18.18
CA GLU A 29 1.78 12.59 16.99
C GLU A 29 3.30 12.59 16.70
N ALA A 30 4.13 12.54 17.74
CA ALA A 30 5.60 12.45 17.61
C ALA A 30 6.08 11.17 16.89
N TYR A 31 5.24 10.13 16.83
CA TYR A 31 5.52 8.85 16.18
C TYR A 31 4.87 8.72 14.80
N LYS A 32 4.13 9.73 14.34
CA LYS A 32 3.44 9.74 13.05
C LYS A 32 4.42 9.47 11.89
N PRO A 33 4.21 8.42 11.08
CA PRO A 33 4.97 8.22 9.87
C PRO A 33 4.79 9.39 8.90
N THR A 34 5.89 9.91 8.37
CA THR A 34 5.87 11.00 7.39
C THR A 34 6.61 10.63 6.12
N THR A 35 6.06 11.00 4.96
CA THR A 35 6.76 10.80 3.68
C THR A 35 7.95 11.75 3.58
N GLN A 36 9.11 11.20 3.23
CA GLN A 36 10.34 11.94 3.01
C GLN A 36 11.01 11.50 1.71
N TYR A 37 11.84 12.40 1.17
CA TYR A 37 12.58 12.20 -0.08
C TYR A 37 14.09 12.33 0.19
N PRO A 38 14.96 11.74 -0.66
CA PRO A 38 16.38 12.03 -0.61
C PRO A 38 16.65 13.52 -0.83
N SER A 39 17.56 14.11 -0.04
CA SER A 39 17.90 15.53 -0.15
C SER A 39 18.67 15.89 -1.43
N ASN A 40 19.34 14.91 -2.05
CA ASN A 40 20.04 15.05 -3.33
C ASN A 40 19.73 13.83 -4.22
N PRO A 41 18.58 13.83 -4.91
CA PRO A 41 18.20 12.71 -5.76
C PRO A 41 19.08 12.66 -7.04
N ASP A 42 19.53 11.47 -7.42
CA ASP A 42 20.18 11.24 -8.71
C ASP A 42 19.12 11.23 -9.82
N PRO A 43 19.14 12.18 -10.78
CA PRO A 43 18.12 12.27 -11.83
C PRO A 43 18.12 11.08 -12.79
N ASN A 44 19.19 10.28 -12.81
CA ASN A 44 19.29 9.09 -13.65
C ASN A 44 18.75 7.82 -12.97
N ARG A 45 18.31 7.91 -11.71
CA ARG A 45 17.71 6.79 -10.97
C ARG A 45 16.20 6.97 -10.82
N PRO A 46 15.45 5.86 -10.67
CA PRO A 46 14.04 5.95 -10.32
C PRO A 46 13.85 6.78 -9.04
N PRO A 47 12.76 7.55 -8.94
CA PRO A 47 12.46 8.30 -7.73
C PRO A 47 12.34 7.36 -6.54
N VAL A 48 12.75 7.85 -5.36
CA VAL A 48 12.68 7.11 -4.10
C VAL A 48 11.99 7.99 -3.08
N ARG A 49 11.09 7.37 -2.31
CA ARG A 49 10.50 7.95 -1.10
C ARG A 49 10.58 6.94 0.04
N TYR A 50 10.52 7.43 1.27
CA TYR A 50 10.55 6.60 2.46
C TYR A 50 9.62 7.17 3.52
N TRP A 51 9.11 6.29 4.37
CA TRP A 51 8.52 6.66 5.64
C TRP A 51 9.63 7.02 6.61
N LEU A 52 9.52 8.17 7.26
CA LEU A 52 10.31 8.52 8.43
C LEU A 52 9.46 8.27 9.67
N VAL A 53 9.93 7.36 10.53
CA VAL A 53 9.25 6.99 11.78
C VAL A 53 10.30 6.98 12.89
N ASN A 54 10.17 7.86 13.88
CA ASN A 54 11.11 7.96 15.00
C ASN A 54 12.59 8.03 14.53
N GLY A 55 12.89 8.88 13.56
CA GLY A 55 14.23 9.04 12.97
C GLY A 55 14.68 7.90 12.03
N ASN A 56 13.94 6.80 11.94
CA ASN A 56 14.27 5.65 11.11
C ASN A 56 13.56 5.72 9.75
N ARG A 57 14.29 5.35 8.70
CA ARG A 57 13.75 5.31 7.33
C ARG A 57 13.24 3.90 7.02
N LYS A 58 11.99 3.81 6.57
CA LYS A 58 11.38 2.58 6.02
C LYS A 58 11.01 2.82 4.57
N HIS A 59 11.20 1.81 3.73
CA HIS A 59 10.96 1.96 2.30
C HIS A 59 9.47 2.24 2.04
N ARG A 60 9.16 3.30 1.30
CA ARG A 60 7.80 3.58 0.83
C ARG A 60 7.79 3.39 -0.68
N ARG A 61 7.21 2.28 -1.13
CA ARG A 61 7.25 1.86 -2.54
C ARG A 61 6.65 2.94 -3.44
N ILE A 62 7.25 3.11 -4.61
CA ILE A 62 6.64 3.78 -5.77
C ILE A 62 6.39 2.66 -6.76
N ARG A 63 5.12 2.44 -7.10
CA ARG A 63 4.70 1.37 -8.00
C ARG A 63 4.22 1.97 -9.31
N ASP A 64 4.50 1.24 -10.37
CA ASP A 64 3.93 1.46 -11.69
C ASP A 64 2.80 0.45 -11.89
N ASP A 65 1.62 0.92 -12.29
CA ASP A 65 0.41 0.10 -12.36
C ASP A 65 0.56 -0.99 -13.41
N GLY A 66 1.13 -0.65 -14.58
CA GLY A 66 1.35 -1.60 -15.67
C GLY A 66 2.32 -2.72 -15.29
N LYS A 67 3.37 -2.41 -14.52
CA LYS A 67 4.34 -3.40 -14.04
C LYS A 67 3.85 -4.21 -12.85
N SER A 68 3.14 -3.59 -11.91
CA SER A 68 2.69 -4.25 -10.69
C SER A 68 1.41 -5.05 -10.88
N GLY A 69 0.61 -4.74 -11.91
CA GLY A 69 -0.71 -5.32 -12.09
C GLY A 69 -1.70 -4.92 -10.99
N THR A 70 -1.38 -3.89 -10.21
CA THR A 70 -2.20 -3.40 -9.09
C THR A 70 -2.50 -1.92 -9.31
N PRO A 71 -3.74 -1.53 -9.67
CA PRO A 71 -4.12 -0.13 -9.81
C PRO A 71 -3.87 0.67 -8.52
N LEU A 72 -3.51 1.95 -8.64
CA LEU A 72 -3.26 2.82 -7.49
C LEU A 72 -4.41 2.80 -6.47
N GLU A 73 -5.63 3.02 -6.94
CA GLU A 73 -6.82 3.14 -6.09
C GLU A 73 -7.16 1.82 -5.39
N ALA A 74 -6.81 0.68 -5.98
CA ALA A 74 -6.95 -0.64 -5.37
C ALA A 74 -5.83 -0.95 -4.36
N ARG A 75 -4.57 -0.62 -4.65
CA ARG A 75 -3.44 -0.94 -3.78
C ARG A 75 -3.35 -0.03 -2.56
N GLU A 76 -3.72 1.24 -2.69
CA GLU A 76 -3.75 2.21 -1.58
C GLU A 76 -5.16 2.27 -0.94
N LEU A 77 -6.09 1.40 -1.37
CA LEU A 77 -7.47 1.29 -0.90
C LEU A 77 -8.24 2.63 -0.88
N LEU A 78 -7.93 3.52 -1.83
CA LEU A 78 -8.58 4.82 -1.99
C LEU A 78 -10.03 4.67 -2.46
N ASP A 79 -10.33 3.61 -3.21
CA ASP A 79 -11.68 3.22 -3.60
C ASP A 79 -11.89 1.71 -3.43
N VAL A 80 -12.74 1.36 -2.46
CA VAL A 80 -13.12 -0.03 -2.17
C VAL A 80 -13.73 -0.70 -3.40
N GLN A 81 -14.48 0.04 -4.23
CA GLN A 81 -15.09 -0.54 -5.43
C GLN A 81 -14.06 -0.90 -6.49
N THR A 82 -12.99 -0.11 -6.62
CA THR A 82 -11.86 -0.44 -7.49
C THR A 82 -11.12 -1.68 -6.99
N ARG A 83 -10.92 -1.84 -5.67
CA ARG A 83 -10.35 -3.06 -5.11
C ARG A 83 -11.21 -4.29 -5.39
N LEU A 84 -12.54 -4.20 -5.22
CA LEU A 84 -13.45 -5.31 -5.49
C LEU A 84 -13.47 -5.73 -6.97
N ARG A 85 -13.49 -4.77 -7.91
CA ARG A 85 -13.38 -5.09 -9.34
C ARG A 85 -12.04 -5.75 -9.67
N HIS A 86 -10.95 -5.29 -9.06
CA HIS A 86 -9.64 -5.91 -9.23
C HIS A 86 -9.61 -7.34 -8.65
N MET A 87 -10.30 -7.59 -7.53
CA MET A 87 -10.50 -8.94 -6.99
C MET A 87 -11.26 -9.85 -7.97
N ASP A 88 -12.28 -9.33 -8.65
CA ASP A 88 -13.02 -10.06 -9.69
C ASP A 88 -12.12 -10.41 -10.88
N GLU A 89 -11.28 -9.49 -11.33
CA GLU A 89 -10.28 -9.70 -12.41
C GLU A 89 -9.25 -10.78 -12.04
N LEU A 90 -8.83 -10.82 -10.77
CA LEU A 90 -7.92 -11.84 -10.23
C LEU A 90 -8.61 -13.17 -9.93
N GLY A 91 -9.95 -13.22 -9.94
CA GLY A 91 -10.72 -14.41 -9.60
C GLY A 91 -10.71 -14.76 -8.10
N THR A 92 -10.45 -13.78 -7.23
CA THR A 92 -10.44 -13.96 -5.76
C THR A 92 -11.76 -13.52 -5.16
N GLN A 93 -12.43 -14.39 -4.40
CA GLN A 93 -13.67 -14.03 -3.71
C GLN A 93 -13.41 -13.25 -2.41
N THR A 94 -12.38 -13.65 -1.66
CA THR A 94 -12.06 -13.06 -0.37
C THR A 94 -10.57 -12.82 -0.31
N GLN A 95 -10.18 -11.68 0.24
CA GLN A 95 -8.79 -11.34 0.49
C GLN A 95 -8.64 -10.98 1.96
N VAL A 96 -7.67 -11.58 2.63
CA VAL A 96 -7.21 -11.11 3.95
C VAL A 96 -6.18 -10.02 3.69
N ILE A 97 -6.39 -8.83 4.28
CA ILE A 97 -5.58 -7.65 4.03
C ILE A 97 -4.68 -7.37 5.24
N TYR A 98 -3.37 -7.29 5.00
CA TYR A 98 -2.36 -6.92 5.98
C TYR A 98 -1.71 -5.56 5.63
N PRO A 99 -1.14 -4.87 6.61
CA PRO A 99 -0.30 -3.69 6.38
C PRO A 99 0.93 -4.00 5.51
N SER A 100 1.46 -3.00 4.81
CA SER A 100 2.71 -3.07 4.06
C SER A 100 3.90 -2.50 4.82
N LEU A 101 3.71 -1.39 5.54
CA LEU A 101 4.80 -0.69 6.26
C LEU A 101 5.51 -1.59 7.28
N PHE A 102 4.78 -2.51 7.89
CA PHE A 102 5.29 -3.37 8.97
C PHE A 102 5.89 -4.70 8.47
N LEU A 103 5.96 -4.90 7.15
CA LEU A 103 6.67 -6.02 6.56
C LEU A 103 8.19 -5.82 6.66
N VAL A 104 8.90 -6.91 6.92
CA VAL A 104 10.36 -6.95 7.14
C VAL A 104 11.14 -6.79 5.85
#